data_AF-A0A7H1Q8P5-F1
#
_entry.id   AF-A0A7H1Q8P5-F1
#
_cell.length_a   1.000
_cell.length_b   1.000
_cell.length_c   1.000
_cell.angle_alpha   90.00
_cell.angle_beta   90.00
_cell.angle_gamma   90.00
#
_symmetry.space_group_name_H-M   'P 1'
#
loop_
_entity.id
_entity.type
_entity.pdbx_description
1 polymer ?
#
loop_
_entity_poly.entity_id
_entity_poly.type
_entity_poly.pdbx_seq_one_letter_code
_entity_poly.pdbx_strand_id
1 'polypeptide(L)'
;MQSRTARPTAPDFPEAHPHQDAAGLGVELATVVAGARRRAVRDGDRQVDTAHLLHSLLEQDPEVRSVVGGPPQLARLLGYLVQRSIGYGLRWQGSVEDSGAIAVVPRPATGDAGDWSPAAADALRQARERARRRGGHAADAPDLFAALVADPDSRAVEVLERAGIDARELSDRISTLIADRSAERSAARGAE
;
A
#
# COMPACT_ATOMS: atom_id res chain seq x y z
N MET A 1 -61.99 6.66 -0.61
CA MET A 1 -60.89 5.67 -0.65
C MET A 1 -59.60 6.44 -0.44
N GLN A 2 -58.96 6.30 0.73
CA GLN A 2 -57.69 6.99 1.05
C GLN A 2 -56.53 6.08 0.60
N SER A 3 -55.73 6.54 -0.35
CA SER A 3 -54.54 5.82 -0.81
C SER A 3 -53.35 6.16 0.10
N ARG A 4 -52.93 5.18 0.90
CA ARG A 4 -51.72 5.25 1.73
C ARG A 4 -50.48 5.12 0.84
N THR A 5 -49.69 6.18 0.71
CA THR A 5 -48.34 6.11 0.17
C THR A 5 -47.38 5.63 1.27
N ALA A 6 -46.84 4.42 1.09
CA ALA A 6 -45.79 3.89 1.94
C ALA A 6 -44.49 4.70 1.74
N ARG A 7 -43.90 5.15 2.84
CA ARG A 7 -42.60 5.81 2.92
C ARG A 7 -41.51 4.78 2.58
N PRO A 8 -40.56 5.03 1.66
CA PRO A 8 -39.44 4.13 1.47
C PRO A 8 -38.56 4.18 2.72
N THR A 9 -38.38 3.02 3.36
CA THR A 9 -37.34 2.80 4.35
C THR A 9 -36.00 2.91 3.66
N ALA A 10 -35.14 3.82 4.12
CA ALA A 10 -33.76 3.91 3.69
C ALA A 10 -33.07 2.55 3.94
N PRO A 11 -32.22 2.06 3.04
CA PRO A 11 -31.36 0.92 3.37
C PRO A 11 -30.45 1.34 4.52
N ASP A 12 -30.40 0.52 5.56
CA ASP A 12 -29.36 0.60 6.58
C ASP A 12 -28.01 0.49 5.86
N PHE A 13 -27.32 1.62 5.74
CA PHE A 13 -25.92 1.60 5.34
C PHE A 13 -25.18 0.91 6.49
N PRO A 14 -24.54 -0.25 6.27
CA PRO A 14 -23.68 -0.81 7.30
C PRO A 14 -22.63 0.25 7.61
N GLU A 15 -22.59 0.69 8.87
CA GLU A 15 -21.56 1.60 9.36
C GLU A 15 -20.21 1.08 8.88
N ALA A 16 -19.54 1.87 8.03
CA ALA A 16 -18.20 1.55 7.57
C ALA A 16 -17.32 1.40 8.81
N HIS A 17 -17.00 0.16 9.18
CA HIS A 17 -16.13 -0.12 10.30
C HIS A 17 -14.84 0.69 10.11
N PRO A 18 -14.50 1.61 11.04
CA PRO A 18 -13.23 2.33 10.96
C PRO A 18 -12.10 1.31 10.89
N HIS A 19 -11.28 1.43 9.85
CA HIS A 19 -10.39 0.39 9.34
C HIS A 19 -9.49 -0.25 10.42
N GLN A 20 -9.70 -1.54 10.72
CA GLN A 20 -8.67 -2.38 11.39
C GLN A 20 -7.32 -2.31 10.65
N ASP A 21 -7.34 -1.96 9.36
CA ASP A 21 -6.16 -1.78 8.52
C ASP A 21 -5.34 -0.53 8.85
N ALA A 22 -5.91 0.47 9.52
CA ALA A 22 -5.15 1.64 9.97
C ALA A 22 -4.55 1.46 11.37
N ALA A 23 -4.99 0.43 12.10
CA ALA A 23 -4.49 0.15 13.44
C ALA A 23 -2.97 -0.15 13.40
N GLY A 24 -2.20 0.59 14.19
CA GLY A 24 -0.74 0.48 14.23
C GLY A 24 0.00 1.09 13.03
N LEU A 25 -0.69 1.82 12.15
CA LEU A 25 -0.05 2.65 11.11
C LEU A 25 0.13 4.09 11.61
N GLY A 26 1.25 4.72 11.26
CA GLY A 26 1.45 6.15 11.47
C GLY A 26 0.47 6.98 10.62
N VAL A 27 0.30 8.26 10.96
CA VAL A 27 -0.59 9.20 10.25
C VAL A 27 -0.22 9.31 8.76
N GLU A 28 1.07 9.33 8.45
CA GLU A 28 1.58 9.36 7.08
C GLU A 28 1.16 8.11 6.31
N LEU A 29 1.28 6.94 6.93
CA LEU A 29 0.93 5.67 6.31
C LEU A 29 -0.58 5.49 6.15
N ALA A 30 -1.39 6.08 7.04
CA ALA A 30 -2.83 6.18 6.84
C ALA A 30 -3.19 7.03 5.61
N THR A 31 -2.44 8.10 5.34
CA THR A 31 -2.59 8.92 4.13
C THR A 31 -2.25 8.14 2.87
N VAL A 32 -1.18 7.33 2.91
CA VAL A 32 -0.80 6.40 1.84
C VAL A 32 -1.91 5.37 1.58
N VAL A 33 -2.46 4.76 2.63
CA VAL A 33 -3.58 3.80 2.51
C VAL A 33 -4.80 4.46 1.86
N ALA A 34 -5.15 5.67 2.30
CA ALA A 34 -6.28 6.40 1.73
C ALA A 34 -6.05 6.76 0.25
N GLY A 35 -4.82 7.15 -0.12
CA GLY A 35 -4.44 7.44 -1.50
C GLY A 35 -4.51 6.21 -2.40
N ALA A 36 -4.00 5.07 -1.93
CA ALA A 36 -4.07 3.78 -2.63
C ALA A 36 -5.53 3.35 -2.87
N ARG A 37 -6.40 3.47 -1.86
CA ARG A 37 -7.84 3.17 -1.98
C ARG A 37 -8.53 4.04 -3.03
N ARG A 38 -8.33 5.37 -3.00
CA ARG A 38 -8.90 6.28 -4.00
C ARG A 38 -8.45 5.94 -5.41
N ARG A 39 -7.20 5.50 -5.56
CA ARG A 39 -6.64 5.09 -6.85
C ARG A 39 -7.28 3.80 -7.37
N ALA A 40 -7.40 2.77 -6.53
CA ALA A 40 -8.08 1.53 -6.91
C ALA A 40 -9.53 1.78 -7.37
N VAL A 41 -10.28 2.63 -6.65
CA VAL A 41 -11.64 3.05 -7.06
C VAL A 41 -11.61 3.72 -8.43
N ARG A 42 -10.72 4.70 -8.62
CA ARG A 42 -10.61 5.45 -9.88
C ARG A 42 -10.27 4.54 -11.06
N ASP A 43 -9.42 3.56 -10.82
CA ASP A 43 -8.91 2.63 -11.84
C ASP A 43 -9.91 1.47 -12.11
N GLY A 44 -11.01 1.39 -11.35
CA GLY A 44 -12.03 0.35 -11.48
C GLY A 44 -11.60 -1.01 -10.91
N ASP A 45 -10.57 -1.03 -10.06
CA ASP A 45 -10.02 -2.25 -9.50
C ASP A 45 -10.85 -2.75 -8.31
N ARG A 46 -11.09 -4.07 -8.29
CA ARG A 46 -11.83 -4.74 -7.21
C ARG A 46 -11.05 -4.83 -5.90
N GLN A 47 -9.73 -4.67 -5.95
CA GLN A 47 -8.83 -4.78 -4.82
C GLN A 47 -7.78 -3.67 -4.84
N VAL A 48 -7.33 -3.28 -3.65
CA VAL A 48 -6.12 -2.45 -3.51
C VAL A 48 -4.90 -3.38 -3.49
N ASP A 49 -4.05 -3.26 -4.51
CA ASP A 49 -2.88 -4.12 -4.71
C ASP A 49 -1.55 -3.42 -4.31
N THR A 50 -0.44 -4.16 -4.35
CA THR A 50 0.88 -3.62 -3.95
C THR A 50 1.35 -2.46 -4.82
N ALA A 51 0.94 -2.38 -6.09
CA ALA A 51 1.27 -1.28 -6.98
C ALA A 51 0.52 0.01 -6.62
N HIS A 52 -0.73 -0.08 -6.14
CA HIS A 52 -1.45 1.08 -5.60
C HIS A 52 -0.78 1.66 -4.36
N LEU A 53 -0.33 0.77 -3.46
CA LEU A 53 0.42 1.16 -2.26
C LEU A 53 1.74 1.82 -2.64
N LEU A 54 2.50 1.22 -3.56
CA LEU A 54 3.76 1.78 -4.06
C LEU A 54 3.56 3.18 -4.66
N HIS A 55 2.55 3.35 -5.51
CA HIS A 55 2.23 4.64 -6.12
C HIS A 55 1.93 5.69 -5.05
N SER A 56 1.02 5.38 -4.13
CA SER A 56 0.65 6.34 -3.09
C SER A 56 1.81 6.66 -2.15
N LEU A 57 2.72 5.71 -1.93
CA LEU A 57 3.87 5.91 -1.05
C LEU A 57 4.92 6.84 -1.69
N LEU A 58 5.19 6.69 -2.99
CA LEU A 58 6.04 7.60 -3.75
C LEU A 58 5.46 9.03 -3.83
N GLU A 59 4.14 9.15 -3.87
CA GLU A 59 3.45 10.44 -3.88
C GLU A 59 3.62 11.18 -2.56
N GLN A 60 3.59 10.48 -1.43
CA GLN A 60 3.60 11.10 -0.09
C GLN A 60 5.00 11.26 0.50
N ASP A 61 5.94 10.33 0.29
CA ASP A 61 7.22 10.32 0.99
C ASP A 61 8.42 10.67 0.06
N PRO A 62 9.10 11.82 0.28
CA PRO A 62 10.27 12.23 -0.51
C PRO A 62 11.52 11.38 -0.27
N GLU A 63 11.71 10.81 0.91
CA GLU A 63 12.85 9.94 1.22
C GLU A 63 12.68 8.57 0.56
N VAL A 64 11.46 8.05 0.45
CA VAL A 64 11.21 6.87 -0.36
C VAL A 64 11.58 7.14 -1.82
N ARG A 65 11.19 8.30 -2.37
CA ARG A 65 11.61 8.69 -3.72
C ARG A 65 13.14 8.77 -3.87
N SER A 66 13.85 9.25 -2.86
CA SER A 66 15.31 9.40 -2.94
C SER A 66 16.04 8.05 -2.96
N VAL A 67 15.54 7.03 -2.26
CA VAL A 67 16.17 5.71 -2.23
C VAL A 67 15.85 4.83 -3.43
N VAL A 68 14.83 5.16 -4.24
CA VAL A 68 14.48 4.39 -5.45
C VAL A 68 15.59 4.47 -6.50
N GLY A 69 16.12 5.67 -6.76
CA GLY A 69 17.15 5.88 -7.76
C GLY A 69 17.14 7.31 -8.32
N GLY A 70 17.87 7.51 -9.42
CA GLY A 70 17.98 8.83 -10.05
C GLY A 70 16.68 9.30 -10.73
N PRO A 71 16.58 10.60 -11.08
CA PRO A 71 15.38 11.16 -11.72
C PRO A 71 14.85 10.38 -12.93
N PRO A 72 15.69 9.84 -13.84
CA PRO A 72 15.20 9.05 -14.98
C PRO A 72 14.52 7.73 -14.58
N GLN A 73 15.03 7.03 -13.55
CA GLN A 73 14.41 5.80 -13.06
C GLN A 73 13.08 6.10 -12.38
N LEU A 74 13.03 7.15 -11.56
CA LEU A 74 11.80 7.59 -10.91
C LEU A 74 10.74 8.00 -11.95
N ALA A 75 11.12 8.72 -13.00
CA ALA A 75 10.22 9.09 -14.09
C ALA A 75 9.66 7.85 -14.82
N ARG A 76 10.48 6.84 -15.11
CA ARG A 76 10.01 5.57 -15.69
C ARG A 76 9.06 4.83 -14.76
N LEU A 77 9.40 4.73 -13.48
CA LEU A 77 8.55 4.09 -12.47
C LEU A 77 7.18 4.75 -12.39
N LEU A 78 7.13 6.07 -12.24
CA LEU A 78 5.88 6.83 -12.25
C LEU A 78 5.13 6.66 -13.58
N GLY A 79 5.85 6.61 -14.71
CA GLY A 79 5.29 6.30 -16.02
C GLY A 79 4.56 4.96 -16.04
N TYR A 80 5.20 3.87 -15.59
CA TYR A 80 4.57 2.55 -15.51
C TYR A 80 3.36 2.54 -14.57
N LEU A 81 3.46 3.19 -13.41
CA LEU A 81 2.39 3.26 -12.41
C LEU A 81 1.17 4.08 -12.89
N VAL A 82 1.37 5.13 -13.69
CA VAL A 82 0.29 5.93 -14.30
C VAL A 82 -0.26 5.25 -15.56
N GLN A 83 0.59 4.63 -16.37
CA GLN A 83 0.13 3.95 -17.59
C GLN A 83 -0.65 2.67 -17.24
N ARG A 84 -0.44 2.09 -16.05
CA ARG A 84 -1.28 1.03 -15.47
C ARG A 84 -2.76 1.41 -15.48
N SER A 85 -3.07 2.64 -15.08
CA SER A 85 -4.46 3.12 -15.01
C SER A 85 -5.06 3.47 -16.38
N ILE A 86 -4.29 3.40 -17.48
CA ILE A 86 -4.72 3.87 -18.82
C ILE A 86 -4.47 2.82 -19.95
N GLY A 87 -3.78 1.69 -19.70
CA GLY A 87 -3.67 0.62 -20.70
C GLY A 87 -2.51 -0.37 -20.54
N TYR A 88 -1.44 -0.02 -19.84
CA TYR A 88 -0.47 -1.02 -19.36
C TYR A 88 -1.13 -1.80 -18.19
N GLY A 89 -0.84 -3.08 -17.97
CA GLY A 89 -1.48 -3.80 -16.85
C GLY A 89 -2.99 -4.03 -16.96
N LEU A 90 -3.63 -3.88 -18.14
CA LEU A 90 -5.05 -4.26 -18.33
C LEU A 90 -5.34 -5.72 -17.92
N ARG A 91 -4.35 -6.61 -18.02
CA ARG A 91 -4.43 -7.99 -17.50
C ARG A 91 -4.58 -8.08 -15.97
N TRP A 92 -4.22 -7.01 -15.26
CA TRP A 92 -4.34 -6.88 -13.80
C TRP A 92 -5.68 -6.32 -13.37
N GLN A 93 -6.35 -5.57 -14.26
CA GLN A 93 -7.66 -5.01 -13.98
C GLN A 93 -8.66 -6.13 -13.74
N GLY A 94 -9.25 -6.12 -12.55
CA GLY A 94 -10.17 -7.16 -12.10
C GLY A 94 -9.53 -8.52 -11.79
N SER A 95 -8.24 -8.76 -12.03
CA SER A 95 -7.57 -9.99 -11.56
C SER A 95 -6.99 -9.80 -10.16
N VAL A 96 -7.05 -10.87 -9.37
CA VAL A 96 -6.46 -10.90 -8.03
C VAL A 96 -4.93 -10.89 -8.19
N GLU A 97 -4.26 -10.04 -7.42
CA GLU A 97 -2.81 -10.18 -7.24
C GLU A 97 -2.57 -11.38 -6.33
N ASP A 98 -2.15 -12.48 -6.94
CA ASP A 98 -1.77 -13.72 -6.26
C ASP A 98 -0.26 -13.90 -6.38
N SER A 99 0.45 -13.60 -5.29
CA SER A 99 1.90 -13.81 -5.15
C SER A 99 2.21 -15.18 -4.55
N GLY A 100 1.25 -16.13 -4.58
CA GLY A 100 1.42 -17.49 -4.06
C GLY A 100 1.44 -17.60 -2.53
N ALA A 101 1.24 -16.49 -1.82
CA ALA A 101 1.14 -16.48 -0.36
C ALA A 101 -0.15 -17.19 0.07
N ILE A 102 -0.03 -18.22 0.92
CA ILE A 102 -1.18 -18.97 1.44
C ILE A 102 -2.10 -18.00 2.17
N ALA A 103 -3.30 -17.78 1.61
CA ALA A 103 -4.30 -16.92 2.19
C ALA A 103 -4.75 -17.47 3.56
N VAL A 104 -4.42 -16.75 4.63
CA VAL A 104 -5.10 -16.95 5.92
C VAL A 104 -6.52 -16.38 5.74
N VAL A 105 -7.44 -17.25 5.33
CA VAL A 105 -8.88 -17.04 5.08
C VAL A 105 -9.25 -15.63 4.58
N PRO A 106 -9.46 -15.44 3.27
CA PRO A 106 -9.97 -14.17 2.74
C PRO A 106 -11.35 -13.87 3.36
N ARG A 107 -11.51 -12.66 3.92
CA ARG A 107 -12.85 -12.08 4.09
C ARG A 107 -13.44 -11.87 2.69
N PRO A 108 -14.71 -12.18 2.44
CA PRO A 108 -15.29 -12.02 1.11
C PRO A 108 -15.24 -10.55 0.68
N ALA A 109 -14.80 -10.32 -0.56
CA ALA A 109 -14.82 -9.04 -1.27
C ALA A 109 -16.22 -8.44 -1.27
N THR A 110 -16.48 -7.55 -0.32
CA THR A 110 -17.63 -6.65 -0.34
C THR A 110 -17.35 -5.66 -1.46
N GLY A 111 -18.00 -5.83 -2.60
CA GLY A 111 -17.68 -5.23 -3.91
C GLY A 111 -17.69 -3.70 -4.06
N ASP A 112 -17.45 -2.93 -3.00
CA ASP A 112 -16.80 -1.62 -3.11
C ASP A 112 -15.27 -1.85 -3.11
N ALA A 113 -14.45 -0.95 -3.65
CA ALA A 113 -12.99 -1.10 -3.53
C ALA A 113 -12.58 -1.01 -2.04
N GLY A 114 -12.55 -2.17 -1.40
CA GLY A 114 -12.57 -2.31 0.05
C GLY A 114 -11.55 -3.33 0.55
N ASP A 115 -11.27 -4.35 -0.27
CA ASP A 115 -10.38 -5.44 0.11
C ASP A 115 -8.98 -5.28 -0.48
N TRP A 116 -8.00 -5.66 0.32
CA TRP A 116 -6.61 -5.75 -0.10
C TRP A 116 -6.41 -6.99 -0.97
N SER A 117 -5.47 -6.95 -1.91
CA SER A 117 -4.89 -8.19 -2.41
C SER A 117 -4.19 -8.95 -1.27
N PRO A 118 -4.05 -10.29 -1.35
CA PRO A 118 -3.26 -11.05 -0.39
C PRO A 118 -1.85 -10.48 -0.16
N ALA A 119 -1.15 -10.11 -1.23
CA ALA A 119 0.19 -9.54 -1.14
C ALA A 119 0.19 -8.15 -0.46
N ALA A 120 -0.79 -7.29 -0.75
CA ALA A 120 -0.90 -5.99 -0.10
C ALA A 120 -1.25 -6.11 1.39
N ALA A 121 -2.14 -7.03 1.75
CA ALA A 121 -2.48 -7.33 3.14
C ALA A 121 -1.24 -7.82 3.91
N ASP A 122 -0.47 -8.72 3.29
CA ASP A 122 0.75 -9.24 3.90
C ASP A 122 1.82 -8.16 4.05
N ALA A 123 2.00 -7.30 3.04
CA ALA A 123 2.94 -6.17 3.11
C ALA A 123 2.60 -5.22 4.28
N LEU A 124 1.31 -4.86 4.46
CA LEU A 124 0.86 -4.04 5.59
C LEU A 124 1.10 -4.73 6.94
N ARG A 125 0.82 -6.04 7.04
CA ARG A 125 1.11 -6.83 8.25
C ARG A 125 2.60 -6.85 8.56
N GLN A 126 3.43 -7.10 7.55
CA GLN A 126 4.88 -7.13 7.66
C GLN A 126 5.46 -5.76 8.06
N ALA A 127 4.90 -4.65 7.56
CA ALA A 127 5.30 -3.30 7.94
C ALA A 127 5.07 -3.06 9.45
N ARG A 128 3.89 -3.45 9.96
CA ARG A 128 3.58 -3.38 11.40
C ARG A 128 4.53 -4.24 12.23
N GLU A 129 4.83 -5.46 11.78
CA GLU A 129 5.76 -6.34 12.47
C GLU A 129 7.19 -5.76 12.53
N ARG A 130 7.66 -5.15 11.43
CA ARG A 130 8.94 -4.43 11.39
C ARG A 130 8.99 -3.29 12.42
N ALA A 131 7.93 -2.47 12.48
CA ALA A 131 7.85 -1.37 13.44
C ALA A 131 7.82 -1.86 14.90
N ARG A 132 7.07 -2.95 15.18
CA ARG A 132 7.03 -3.57 16.51
C ARG A 132 8.42 -4.04 16.96
N ARG A 133 9.18 -4.71 16.09
CA ARG A 133 10.54 -5.19 16.38
C ARG A 133 11.51 -4.07 16.73
N ARG A 134 11.29 -2.85 16.25
CA ARG A 134 12.11 -1.67 16.58
C ARG A 134 11.71 -0.93 17.86
N GLY A 135 10.75 -1.45 18.63
CA GLY A 135 10.39 -0.86 19.93
C GLY A 135 8.94 -0.39 20.04
N GLY A 136 8.01 -0.97 19.27
CA GLY A 136 6.57 -0.77 19.47
C GLY A 136 5.99 0.51 18.85
N HIS A 137 6.71 1.18 17.96
CA HIS A 137 6.21 2.34 17.23
C HIS A 137 5.20 1.92 16.15
N ALA A 138 4.37 2.89 15.73
CA ALA A 138 3.55 2.73 14.54
C ALA A 138 4.44 2.54 13.30
N ALA A 139 3.95 1.80 12.31
CA ALA A 139 4.68 1.63 11.05
C ALA A 139 4.72 2.93 10.25
N ASP A 140 5.90 3.24 9.72
CA ASP A 140 6.15 4.41 8.88
C ASP A 140 6.35 4.00 7.41
N ALA A 141 6.49 4.96 6.49
CA ALA A 141 6.60 4.68 5.06
C ALA A 141 7.77 3.74 4.68
N PRO A 142 9.00 3.84 5.25
CA PRO A 142 10.06 2.89 4.94
C PRO A 142 9.75 1.44 5.33
N ASP A 143 8.92 1.23 6.37
CA ASP A 143 8.50 -0.12 6.78
C ASP A 143 7.63 -0.78 5.73
N LEU A 144 6.66 -0.02 5.22
CA LEU A 144 5.81 -0.49 4.14
C LEU A 144 6.63 -0.67 2.87
N PHE A 145 7.55 0.25 2.58
CA PHE A 145 8.35 0.13 1.37
C PHE A 145 9.24 -1.12 1.40
N ALA A 146 9.90 -1.40 2.53
CA ALA A 146 10.66 -2.62 2.74
C ALA A 146 9.79 -3.89 2.61
N ALA A 147 8.52 -3.83 3.02
CA ALA A 147 7.61 -4.95 2.88
C ALA A 147 7.14 -5.16 1.43
N LEU A 148 6.90 -4.08 0.69
CA LEU A 148 6.48 -4.14 -0.73
C LEU A 148 7.57 -4.73 -1.64
N VAL A 149 8.85 -4.45 -1.36
CA VAL A 149 9.96 -4.96 -2.19
C VAL A 149 10.42 -6.37 -1.81
N ALA A 150 9.92 -6.92 -0.69
CA ALA A 150 10.35 -8.21 -0.17
C ALA A 150 9.75 -9.41 -0.92
N ASP A 151 8.62 -9.20 -1.62
CA ASP A 151 7.92 -10.24 -2.37
C ASP A 151 8.18 -10.06 -3.88
N PRO A 152 9.05 -10.89 -4.50
CA PRO A 152 9.42 -10.77 -5.90
C PRO A 152 8.25 -11.03 -6.86
N ASP A 153 7.23 -11.77 -6.40
CA ASP A 153 6.06 -12.11 -7.19
C ASP A 153 4.93 -11.07 -7.04
N SER A 154 5.19 -9.96 -6.32
CA SER A 154 4.25 -8.85 -6.19
C SER A 154 4.24 -7.95 -7.43
N ARG A 155 3.10 -7.31 -7.70
CA ARG A 155 2.98 -6.31 -8.78
C ARG A 155 3.87 -5.10 -8.52
N ALA A 156 4.11 -4.72 -7.27
CA ALA A 156 5.05 -3.66 -6.92
C ALA A 156 6.45 -3.97 -7.44
N VAL A 157 6.95 -5.19 -7.20
CA VAL A 157 8.27 -5.61 -7.71
C VAL A 157 8.25 -5.73 -9.23
N GLU A 158 7.21 -6.29 -9.84
CA GLU A 158 7.12 -6.34 -11.31
C GLU A 158 7.23 -4.92 -11.92
N VAL A 159 6.56 -3.92 -11.33
CA VAL A 159 6.63 -2.54 -11.82
C VAL A 159 8.02 -1.92 -11.61
N LEU A 160 8.66 -2.17 -10.48
CA LEU A 160 10.02 -1.69 -10.18
C LEU A 160 11.03 -2.26 -11.18
N GLU A 161 10.99 -3.57 -11.42
CA GLU A 161 11.91 -4.25 -12.34
C GLU A 161 11.76 -3.74 -13.77
N ARG A 162 10.52 -3.50 -14.22
CA ARG A 162 10.27 -2.92 -15.55
C ARG A 162 10.75 -1.48 -15.69
N ALA A 163 10.80 -0.73 -14.60
CA ALA A 163 11.43 0.59 -14.56
C ALA A 163 12.98 0.52 -14.55
N GLY A 164 13.55 -0.68 -14.47
CA GLY A 164 14.99 -0.94 -14.37
C GLY A 164 15.52 -0.67 -12.96
N ILE A 165 14.72 -0.99 -11.93
CA ILE A 165 15.10 -0.89 -10.52
C ILE A 165 15.15 -2.30 -9.96
N ASP A 166 16.34 -2.74 -9.57
CA ASP A 166 16.54 -4.05 -8.94
C ASP A 166 15.98 -4.04 -7.50
N ALA A 167 15.07 -4.96 -7.22
CA ALA A 167 14.37 -5.02 -5.93
C ALA A 167 15.29 -5.43 -4.77
N ARG A 168 16.36 -6.20 -5.03
CA ARG A 168 17.33 -6.61 -3.99
C ARG A 168 18.23 -5.44 -3.61
N GLU A 169 18.81 -4.77 -4.60
CA GLU A 169 19.60 -3.55 -4.36
C GLU A 169 18.77 -2.43 -3.71
N LEU A 170 17.50 -2.32 -4.07
CA LEU A 170 16.57 -1.41 -3.43
C LEU A 170 16.28 -1.80 -1.98
N SER A 171 16.10 -3.11 -1.69
CA SER A 171 15.91 -3.61 -0.33
C SER A 171 17.07 -3.27 0.60
N ASP A 172 18.31 -3.36 0.10
CA ASP A 172 19.51 -2.99 0.86
C ASP A 172 19.52 -1.49 1.18
N ARG A 173 19.21 -0.63 0.18
CA ARG A 173 19.12 0.82 0.38
C ARG A 173 18.03 1.22 1.39
N ILE A 174 16.87 0.57 1.33
CA ILE A 174 15.78 0.81 2.30
C ILE A 174 16.20 0.38 3.70
N SER A 175 16.91 -0.74 3.83
CA SER A 175 17.40 -1.23 5.12
C SER A 175 18.36 -0.23 5.78
N THR A 176 19.26 0.37 4.98
CA THR A 176 20.13 1.47 5.44
C THR A 176 19.31 2.68 5.88
N LEU A 177 18.34 3.13 5.08
CA LEU A 177 17.45 4.25 5.45
C LEU A 177 16.74 4.03 6.79
N ILE A 178 16.23 2.81 7.02
CA ILE A 178 15.57 2.44 8.27
C ILE A 178 16.55 2.50 9.45
N ALA A 179 17.78 2.04 9.26
CA ALA A 179 18.82 2.07 10.28
C ALA A 179 19.19 3.52 10.65
N ASP A 180 19.38 4.38 9.65
CA ASP A 180 19.72 5.80 9.83
C ASP A 180 18.61 6.53 10.61
N ARG A 181 17.35 6.41 10.19
CA ARG A 181 16.20 6.98 10.93
C ARG A 181 16.10 6.46 12.36
N SER A 182 16.45 5.20 12.60
CA SER A 182 16.42 4.59 13.93
C SER A 182 17.52 5.14 14.83
N ALA A 183 18.71 5.38 14.27
CA ALA A 183 19.83 6.00 14.98
C ALA A 183 19.52 7.46 15.35
N GLU A 184 19.02 8.25 14.40
CA GLU A 184 18.60 9.65 14.62
C GLU A 184 17.56 9.76 15.73
N ARG A 185 16.53 8.90 15.70
CA ARG A 185 15.46 8.90 16.72
C ARG A 185 15.97 8.46 18.09
N SER A 186 16.98 7.59 18.14
CA SER A 186 17.62 7.15 19.40
C SER A 186 18.50 8.26 19.99
N ALA A 187 19.23 8.99 19.14
CA ALA A 187 20.01 10.16 19.55
C ALA A 187 19.11 11.27 20.11
N ALA A 188 17.97 11.53 19.46
CA ALA A 188 16.99 12.52 19.95
C ALA A 188 16.45 12.16 21.34
N ARG A 189 16.16 10.88 21.61
CA ARG A 189 15.67 10.40 22.92
C ARG A 189 16.74 10.40 24.02
N GLY A 190 18.01 10.31 23.67
CA GLY A 190 19.12 10.37 24.64
C GLY A 190 19.51 11.80 25.02
N ALA A 191 18.98 12.80 24.32
CA ALA A 191 19.21 14.23 24.59
C ALA A 191 18.12 14.87 25.48
N GLU A 192 17.04 14.13 25.78
CA GLU A 192 15.97 14.49 26.72
C GLU A 192 16.24 13.91 28.12
#